data_AF-A0A9Q1MQ73-F1
#
_entry.id   AF-A0A9Q1MQ73-F1
#
_cell.length_a   1.000
_cell.length_b   1.000
_cell.length_c   1.000
_cell.angle_alpha   90.00
_cell.angle_beta   90.00
_cell.angle_gamma   90.00
#
_symmetry.space_group_name_H-M   'P 1'
#
loop_
_entity.id
_entity.type
_entity.pdbx_description
1 polymer ?
#
loop_
_entity_poly.entity_id
_entity_poly.type
_entity_poly.pdbx_seq_one_letter_code
_entity_poly.pdbx_strand_id
1 'polypeptide(L)'
;MKLKAKVEVLQESQRHILGEDLGQLNIKNLEQLERQLDSSVRQIRSRRTQNMLDQLYDLQQKEQSLLEINRSLKLKLEENSVAHQAHWHTGEQNIQFRHQSVQSEEFFQPLQCNNAVQNR
;
A
#
# COMPACT_ATOMS: atom_id res chain seq x y z
N MET A 1 -3.48 35.35 34.11
CA MET A 1 -2.31 35.91 33.41
C MET A 1 -1.33 34.86 32.85
N LYS A 2 -1.03 33.75 33.56
CA LYS A 2 -0.02 32.76 33.10
C LYS A 2 -0.35 32.05 31.77
N LEU A 3 -1.62 31.81 31.46
CA LEU A 3 -2.02 31.11 30.23
C LEU A 3 -1.80 31.97 28.98
N LYS A 4 -2.17 33.26 29.05
CA LYS A 4 -2.01 34.21 27.93
C LYS A 4 -0.55 34.33 27.49
N ALA A 5 0.36 34.48 28.44
CA ALA A 5 1.80 34.52 28.16
C ALA A 5 2.32 33.23 27.50
N LYS A 6 1.83 32.05 27.92
CA LYS A 6 2.20 30.77 27.26
C LYS A 6 1.72 30.71 25.82
N VAL A 7 0.50 31.19 25.55
CA VAL A 7 -0.05 31.23 24.19
C VAL A 7 0.76 32.16 23.31
N GLU A 8 1.13 33.35 23.81
CA GLU A 8 1.95 34.32 23.06
C GLU A 8 3.31 33.72 22.66
N VAL A 9 4.00 33.05 23.59
CA VAL A 9 5.28 32.38 23.30
C VAL A 9 5.12 31.26 22.27
N LEU A 10 4.04 30.46 22.35
CA LEU A 10 3.79 29.41 21.37
C LEU A 10 3.50 29.97 19.98
N GLN A 11 2.71 31.04 19.89
CA GLN A 11 2.40 31.70 18.63
C GLN A 11 3.64 32.32 18.00
N GLU A 12 4.50 32.95 18.81
CA GLU A 12 5.79 33.46 18.35
C GLU A 12 6.68 32.34 17.82
N SER A 13 6.81 31.24 18.56
CA SER A 13 7.54 30.06 18.09
C SER A 13 6.97 29.50 16.78
N GLN A 14 5.64 29.51 16.60
CA GLN A 14 5.00 29.05 15.37
C GLN A 14 5.38 29.94 14.18
N ARG A 15 5.31 31.27 14.35
CA ARG A 15 5.72 32.24 13.32
C ARG A 15 7.16 32.00 12.87
N HIS A 16 8.08 31.82 13.81
CA HIS A 16 9.48 31.50 13.49
C HIS A 16 9.61 30.20 12.68
N ILE A 17 8.94 29.11 13.08
CA ILE A 17 8.95 27.83 12.36
C ILE A 17 8.39 27.98 10.93
N LEU A 18 7.44 28.90 10.72
CA LEU A 18 6.87 29.22 9.42
C LEU A 18 7.73 30.20 8.59
N GLY A 19 8.86 30.67 9.13
CA GLY A 19 9.75 31.61 8.45
C GLY A 19 9.35 33.08 8.59
N GLU A 20 8.44 33.39 9.51
CA GLU A 20 7.99 34.75 9.82
C GLU A 20 8.79 35.33 11.01
N ASP A 21 8.81 36.67 11.15
CA ASP A 21 9.43 37.41 12.26
C ASP A 21 10.93 37.09 12.56
N LEU A 22 11.65 36.48 11.60
CA LEU A 22 13.03 36.01 11.79
C LEU A 22 14.04 37.13 12.13
N GLY A 23 13.74 38.38 11.80
CA GLY A 23 14.60 39.53 12.12
C GLY A 23 14.81 39.77 13.63
N GLN A 24 13.95 39.19 14.48
CA GLN A 24 14.08 39.26 15.94
C GLN A 24 15.03 38.19 16.50
N LEU A 25 15.41 37.19 15.69
CA LEU A 25 16.31 36.13 16.08
C LEU A 25 17.77 36.53 15.83
N ASN A 26 18.64 36.19 16.77
CA ASN A 26 20.09 36.26 16.54
C ASN A 26 20.56 35.07 15.68
N ILE A 27 21.78 35.15 15.17
CA ILE A 27 22.38 34.14 14.29
C ILE A 27 22.34 32.73 14.91
N LYS A 28 22.68 32.59 16.20
CA LYS A 28 22.68 31.27 16.88
C LYS A 28 21.29 30.64 16.93
N ASN A 29 20.27 31.45 17.23
CA ASN A 29 18.89 31.00 17.28
C ASN A 29 18.36 30.64 15.88
N LEU A 30 18.77 31.40 14.85
CA LEU A 30 18.40 31.13 13.46
C LEU A 30 19.01 29.82 12.97
N GLU A 31 20.30 29.58 13.23
CA GLU A 31 20.95 28.30 12.91
C GLU A 31 20.32 27.12 13.66
N GLN A 32 19.90 27.31 14.91
CA GLN A 32 19.20 26.28 15.67
C GLN A 32 17.84 25.97 15.05
N LEU A 33 17.09 26.99 14.66
CA LEU A 33 15.79 26.85 13.99
C LEU A 33 15.94 26.10 12.66
N GLU A 34 16.94 26.45 11.86
CA GLU A 34 17.26 25.77 10.60
C GLU A 34 17.56 24.28 10.83
N ARG A 35 18.46 23.94 11.77
CA ARG A 35 18.77 22.54 12.11
C ARG A 35 17.54 21.77 12.58
N GLN A 36 16.67 22.41 13.36
CA GLN A 36 15.44 21.79 13.85
C GLN A 36 14.46 21.51 12.71
N LEU A 37 14.26 22.47 11.80
CA LEU A 37 13.41 22.32 10.63
C LEU A 37 13.92 21.22 9.69
N ASP A 38 15.21 21.25 9.38
CA ASP A 38 15.88 20.28 8.52
C ASP A 38 15.76 18.84 9.07
N SER A 39 16.01 18.65 10.38
CA SER A 39 15.80 17.37 11.05
C SER A 39 14.34 16.92 11.00
N SER A 40 13.40 17.82 11.30
CA SER A 40 11.96 17.51 11.32
C SER A 40 11.46 17.11 9.94
N VAL A 41 11.88 17.81 8.88
CA VAL A 41 11.52 17.51 7.49
C VAL A 41 12.05 16.13 7.08
N ARG A 42 13.31 15.80 7.42
CA ARG A 42 13.85 14.46 7.20
C ARG A 42 13.04 13.38 7.90
N GLN A 43 12.69 13.59 9.17
CA GLN A 43 11.90 12.63 9.95
C GLN A 43 10.49 12.44 9.36
N ILE A 44 9.80 13.52 8.97
CA ILE A 44 8.48 13.46 8.35
C ILE A 44 8.53 12.67 7.04
N ARG A 45 9.52 12.95 6.19
CA ARG A 45 9.71 12.24 4.92
C ARG A 45 10.00 10.77 5.16
N SER A 46 10.94 10.44 6.05
CA SER A 46 11.28 9.06 6.42
C SER A 46 10.06 8.30 6.93
N ARG A 47 9.28 8.88 7.85
CA ARG A 47 8.06 8.26 8.37
C ARG A 47 7.00 8.04 7.29
N ARG A 48 6.80 9.01 6.39
CA ARG A 48 5.87 8.87 5.26
C ARG A 48 6.31 7.73 4.34
N THR A 49 7.59 7.69 3.97
CA THR A 49 8.13 6.62 3.12
C THR A 49 7.98 5.26 3.79
N GLN A 50 8.33 5.13 5.07
CA GLN A 50 8.18 3.87 5.81
C GLN A 50 6.72 3.41 5.81
N ASN A 51 5.78 4.30 6.10
CA ASN A 51 4.37 3.95 6.09
C ASN A 51 3.87 3.48 4.71
N MET A 52 4.34 4.11 3.62
CA MET A 52 4.01 3.67 2.26
C MET A 52 4.62 2.30 1.94
N LEU A 53 5.83 2.03 2.40
CA LEU A 53 6.48 0.72 2.24
C LEU A 53 5.74 -0.37 3.02
N ASP A 54 5.32 -0.09 4.25
CA ASP A 54 4.54 -1.02 5.07
C ASP A 54 3.20 -1.36 4.38
N GLN A 55 2.50 -0.35 3.87
CA GLN A 55 1.25 -0.54 3.11
C GLN A 55 1.46 -1.36 1.83
N LEU A 56 2.54 -1.09 1.11
CA LEU A 56 2.89 -1.85 -0.09
C LEU A 56 3.14 -3.33 0.25
N TYR A 57 3.90 -3.59 1.31
CA TYR A 57 4.18 -4.94 1.77
C TYR A 57 2.89 -5.69 2.17
N ASP A 58 2.02 -5.05 2.96
CA ASP A 58 0.74 -5.65 3.37
C ASP A 58 -0.13 -6.02 2.17
N LEU A 59 -0.19 -5.14 1.15
CA LEU A 59 -0.95 -5.38 -0.07
C LEU A 59 -0.36 -6.53 -0.90
N GLN A 60 0.96 -6.59 -1.04
CA GLN A 60 1.65 -7.69 -1.75
C GLN A 60 1.40 -9.04 -1.08
N GLN A 61 1.46 -9.10 0.25
CA GLN A 61 1.14 -10.33 0.99
C GLN A 61 -0.31 -10.77 0.79
N LYS A 62 -1.24 -9.80 0.76
CA LYS A 62 -2.65 -10.07 0.53
C LYS A 62 -2.92 -10.54 -0.90
N GLU A 63 -2.28 -9.94 -1.89
CA GLU A 63 -2.32 -10.38 -3.29
C GLU A 63 -1.84 -11.83 -3.41
N GLN A 64 -0.68 -12.16 -2.84
CA GLN A 64 -0.13 -13.51 -2.89
C GLN A 64 -1.07 -14.55 -2.26
N SER A 65 -1.64 -14.24 -1.09
CA SER A 65 -2.61 -15.11 -0.42
C SER A 65 -3.87 -15.32 -1.26
N LEU A 66 -4.39 -14.26 -1.87
CA LEU A 66 -5.58 -14.35 -2.73
C LEU A 66 -5.30 -15.17 -4.00
N LEU A 67 -4.12 -15.03 -4.60
CA LEU A 67 -3.72 -15.84 -5.76
C LEU A 67 -3.65 -17.33 -5.41
N GLU A 68 -3.11 -17.67 -4.24
CA GLU A 68 -3.05 -19.05 -3.76
C GLU A 68 -4.44 -19.63 -3.50
N ILE A 69 -5.30 -18.90 -2.79
CA ILE A 69 -6.69 -19.29 -2.53
C ILE A 69 -7.44 -19.47 -3.86
N ASN A 70 -7.31 -18.52 -4.78
CA ASN A 70 -7.98 -18.58 -6.09
C ASN A 70 -7.52 -19.80 -6.91
N ARG A 71 -6.22 -20.10 -6.90
CA ARG A 71 -5.67 -21.31 -7.53
C ARG A 71 -6.26 -22.58 -6.91
N SER A 72 -6.31 -22.67 -5.58
CA SER A 72 -6.90 -23.82 -4.89
C SER A 72 -8.39 -24.00 -5.22
N LEU A 73 -9.14 -22.90 -5.27
CA LEU A 73 -10.57 -22.93 -5.63
C LEU A 73 -10.79 -23.36 -7.08
N LYS A 74 -9.95 -22.90 -8.03
CA LYS A 74 -10.00 -23.33 -9.42
C LYS A 74 -9.78 -24.84 -9.57
N LEU A 75 -8.76 -25.38 -8.90
CA LEU A 75 -8.49 -26.81 -8.88
C LEU A 75 -9.67 -27.61 -8.30
N LYS A 76 -10.23 -27.17 -7.17
CA LYS A 76 -11.42 -27.82 -6.57
C LYS A 76 -12.64 -27.76 -7.48
N LEU A 77 -12.83 -26.66 -8.22
CA LEU A 77 -13.92 -26.51 -9.16
C LEU A 77 -13.78 -27.47 -10.35
N GLU A 78 -12.56 -27.63 -10.86
CA GLU A 78 -12.22 -28.60 -11.91
C GLU A 78 -12.43 -30.04 -11.41
N GLU A 79 -11.97 -30.38 -10.20
CA GLU A 79 -12.20 -31.70 -9.61
C GLU A 79 -13.69 -32.00 -9.42
N ASN A 80 -14.47 -31.04 -8.91
CA ASN A 80 -15.90 -31.22 -8.70
C ASN A 80 -16.69 -31.23 -10.02
N SER A 81 -16.26 -30.50 -11.05
CA SER A 81 -16.90 -30.55 -12.37
C SER A 81 -16.66 -31.91 -13.04
N VAL A 82 -15.46 -32.49 -12.91
CA VAL A 82 -15.15 -33.84 -13.37
C VAL A 82 -15.93 -34.89 -12.58
N ALA A 83 -16.05 -34.74 -11.25
CA ALA A 83 -16.84 -35.64 -10.42
C ALA A 83 -18.35 -35.58 -10.76
N HIS A 84 -18.89 -34.38 -10.99
CA HIS A 84 -20.25 -34.20 -11.46
C HIS A 84 -20.44 -34.76 -12.86
N GLN A 85 -19.52 -34.53 -13.79
CA GLN A 85 -19.60 -35.10 -15.14
C GLN A 85 -19.56 -36.64 -15.12
N ALA A 86 -18.73 -37.26 -14.28
CA ALA A 86 -18.72 -38.72 -14.08
C ALA A 86 -20.02 -39.24 -13.43
N HIS A 87 -20.62 -38.48 -12.52
CA HIS A 87 -21.93 -38.78 -11.93
C HIS A 87 -23.06 -38.70 -12.98
N TRP A 88 -23.08 -37.66 -13.82
CA TRP A 88 -24.04 -37.52 -14.92
C TRP A 88 -23.85 -38.57 -16.02
N HIS A 89 -22.61 -38.98 -16.33
CA HIS A 89 -22.35 -40.10 -17.25
C HIS A 89 -22.80 -41.47 -16.72
N THR A 90 -23.02 -41.61 -15.41
CA THR A 90 -23.61 -42.82 -14.82
C THR A 90 -25.15 -42.75 -14.80
N GLY A 91 -25.73 -41.56 -14.96
CA GLY A 91 -27.18 -41.32 -14.95
C GLY A 91 -27.82 -41.12 -16.33
N GLU A 92 -27.07 -40.82 -17.38
CA GLU A 92 -27.63 -40.46 -18.68
C GLU A 92 -27.16 -41.37 -19.83
N GLN A 93 -27.93 -42.43 -20.04
CA GLN A 93 -28.33 -42.84 -21.39
C GLN A 93 -29.28 -41.81 -22.05
N ASN A 94 -29.38 -40.56 -21.59
CA ASN A 94 -30.39 -39.64 -22.11
C ASN A 94 -29.96 -38.17 -22.10
N ILE A 95 -29.70 -37.67 -23.31
CA ILE A 95 -29.88 -36.29 -23.80
C ILE A 95 -28.67 -35.35 -23.71
N GLN A 96 -27.95 -35.40 -24.83
CA GLN A 96 -27.01 -34.45 -25.39
C GLN A 96 -27.49 -32.99 -25.41
N PHE A 97 -26.85 -32.12 -24.62
CA PHE A 97 -26.78 -30.68 -24.92
C PHE A 97 -25.34 -30.16 -24.86
N ARG A 98 -24.99 -29.50 -25.96
CA ARG A 98 -23.68 -28.99 -26.37
C ARG A 98 -23.37 -27.68 -25.64
N HIS A 99 -22.40 -27.67 -24.73
CA HIS A 99 -21.89 -26.43 -24.12
C HIS A 99 -20.59 -26.00 -24.80
N GLN A 100 -20.63 -24.86 -25.51
CA GLN A 100 -19.46 -24.18 -26.06
C GLN A 100 -18.69 -23.47 -24.93
N SER A 101 -17.38 -23.69 -24.87
CA SER A 101 -16.44 -23.02 -23.98
C SER A 101 -16.19 -21.58 -24.44
N VAL A 102 -16.54 -20.60 -23.63
CA VAL A 102 -16.16 -19.19 -23.84
C VAL A 102 -14.84 -18.95 -23.11
N GLN A 103 -13.76 -18.76 -23.86
CA GLN A 103 -12.45 -18.34 -23.37
C GLN A 103 -12.53 -16.92 -22.80
N SER A 104 -12.20 -16.76 -21.52
CA SER A 104 -11.94 -15.47 -20.88
C SER A 104 -10.54 -15.53 -20.25
N GLU A 105 -9.53 -15.63 -21.12
CA GLU A 105 -8.13 -15.89 -20.72
C GLU A 105 -7.21 -14.65 -20.83
N GLU A 106 -7.73 -13.48 -21.25
CA GLU A 106 -6.86 -12.33 -21.62
C GLU A 106 -6.80 -11.15 -20.64
N PHE A 107 -7.48 -11.18 -19.49
CA PHE A 107 -7.60 -9.96 -18.68
C PHE A 107 -6.49 -9.73 -17.63
N PHE A 108 -5.69 -10.74 -17.28
CA PHE A 108 -4.69 -10.59 -16.22
C PHE A 108 -3.29 -10.85 -16.73
N GLN A 109 -2.62 -9.76 -17.11
CA GLN A 109 -1.19 -9.79 -17.39
C GLN A 109 -0.43 -9.55 -16.07
N PRO A 110 0.42 -10.49 -15.60
CA PRO A 110 1.23 -10.28 -14.41
C PRO A 110 2.23 -9.17 -14.66
N LEU A 111 2.21 -8.11 -13.85
CA LEU A 111 3.27 -7.12 -13.87
C LEU A 111 4.55 -7.77 -13.35
N GLN A 112 5.52 -7.98 -14.26
CA GLN A 112 6.84 -8.46 -13.89
C GLN A 112 7.53 -7.37 -13.05
N CYS A 113 7.71 -7.65 -11.77
CA CYS A 113 8.43 -6.78 -10.85
C CYS A 113 9.92 -6.80 -11.20
N ASN A 114 10.41 -5.71 -11.80
CA ASN A 114 11.84 -5.48 -11.99
C ASN A 114 12.50 -5.26 -10.62
N ASN A 115 13.09 -6.32 -10.07
CA ASN A 115 14.00 -6.24 -8.93
C ASN A 115 15.37 -5.74 -9.42
N ALA A 116 15.48 -4.44 -9.68
CA ALA A 116 16.78 -3.81 -9.94
C ALA A 116 16.87 -2.48 -9.19
N VAL A 117 16.97 -2.55 -7.86
CA VAL A 117 17.58 -1.47 -7.08
C VAL A 117 18.91 -2.00 -6.57
N GLN A 118 19.91 -1.89 -7.44
CA GLN A 118 21.30 -2.13 -7.08
C GLN A 118 21.78 -0.92 -6.29
N ASN A 119 21.98 -1.11 -4.98
CA ASN A 119 22.68 -0.18 -4.11
C ASN A 119 24.02 0.24 -4.73
N ARG A 120 24.20 1.55 -4.96
CA ARG A 120 25.47 2.27 -4.87
C ARG A 120 25.21 3.69 -4.38
#